data_AF-A0A428WAX6-F1
#
_entry.id   AF-A0A428WAX6-F1
#
_cell.length_a   1.000
_cell.length_b   1.000
_cell.length_c   1.000
_cell.angle_alpha   90.00
_cell.angle_beta   90.00
_cell.angle_gamma   90.00
#
_symmetry.space_group_name_H-M   'P 1'
#
loop_
_entity.id
_entity.type
_entity.pdbx_description
1 polymer ?
#
loop_
_entity_poly.entity_id
_entity_poly.type
_entity_poly.pdbx_seq_one_letter_code
_entity_poly.pdbx_strand_id
1 'polypeptide(L)'
;MPFFATPEPITATLDFSVADVRIVAGDRAETTVEVEPADPGDTEDVKAAAKTRVEFTDGELLVKGPKYTHKLWGKGGALHVVVELPAGSRLKGTSAMGDFRVSGRIGDSRLKTSMGNIDVGETGRIEASTAMGDVTVDRATGHAEVGTGSGDVRIREIDGTAVLKNSNGETRVGEVTGDLRVSTANGDILVDVAHTGVDAKTAAGDIRIGQVVRDAVVLETAVGEIEVGIREGSAAWLVLNTVTGTVHNTLTAADGPGGTDETVEVRARSTTGDIVIRRA
;
A
#
# COMPACT_ATOMS: atom_id res chain seq x y z
N MET A 1 -24.16 13.82 -16.13
CA MET A 1 -23.25 12.66 -16.14
C MET A 1 -22.63 12.53 -17.53
N PRO A 2 -21.37 12.98 -17.72
CA PRO A 2 -20.61 12.69 -18.94
C PRO A 2 -20.48 11.19 -19.19
N PHE A 3 -20.50 10.83 -20.47
CA PHE A 3 -20.47 9.46 -20.97
C PHE A 3 -19.49 9.37 -22.15
N PHE A 4 -18.64 8.34 -22.14
CA PHE A 4 -17.66 8.10 -23.19
C PHE A 4 -17.64 6.61 -23.59
N ALA A 5 -17.64 6.34 -24.90
CA ALA A 5 -17.41 4.99 -25.40
C ALA A 5 -15.93 4.61 -25.24
N THR A 6 -15.67 3.57 -24.45
CA THR A 6 -14.33 3.12 -24.05
C THR A 6 -14.29 1.58 -24.08
N PRO A 7 -14.33 0.97 -25.27
CA PRO A 7 -14.29 -0.49 -25.39
C PRO A 7 -12.96 -1.10 -24.90
N GLU A 8 -11.91 -0.28 -24.84
CA GLU A 8 -10.58 -0.64 -24.35
C GLU A 8 -10.26 0.10 -23.05
N PRO A 9 -9.37 -0.46 -22.19
CA PRO A 9 -8.91 0.22 -20.99
C PRO A 9 -8.30 1.60 -21.26
N ILE A 10 -8.59 2.56 -20.39
CA ILE A 10 -8.17 3.96 -20.53
C ILE A 10 -7.14 4.36 -19.47
N THR A 11 -6.62 5.58 -19.57
CA THR A 11 -5.91 6.22 -18.46
C THR A 11 -6.77 7.33 -17.85
N ALA A 12 -7.10 7.23 -16.57
CA ALA A 12 -7.87 8.24 -15.85
C ALA A 12 -6.97 9.08 -14.92
N THR A 13 -6.93 10.38 -15.18
CA THR A 13 -6.26 11.38 -14.34
C THR A 13 -7.30 12.14 -13.52
N LEU A 14 -7.14 12.11 -12.20
CA LEU A 14 -8.05 12.70 -11.21
C LEU A 14 -7.25 13.69 -10.36
N ASP A 15 -7.59 14.99 -10.40
CA ASP A 15 -6.84 16.06 -9.71
C ASP A 15 -7.80 16.99 -8.97
N PHE A 16 -7.77 16.91 -7.63
CA PHE A 16 -8.70 17.62 -6.76
C PHE A 16 -7.97 18.33 -5.60
N SER A 17 -8.62 19.34 -5.04
CA SER A 17 -8.21 19.91 -3.75
C SER A 17 -8.83 19.11 -2.60
N VAL A 18 -10.14 18.94 -2.62
CA VAL A 18 -10.90 18.15 -1.65
C VAL A 18 -11.90 17.30 -2.41
N ALA A 19 -11.75 15.99 -2.39
CA ALA A 19 -12.70 15.07 -3.03
C ALA A 19 -12.60 13.67 -2.44
N ASP A 20 -13.75 13.07 -2.16
CA ASP A 20 -13.87 11.63 -2.02
C ASP A 20 -14.13 11.03 -3.40
N VAL A 21 -13.26 10.12 -3.79
CA VAL A 21 -13.21 9.55 -5.14
C VAL A 21 -13.49 8.06 -5.06
N ARG A 22 -14.59 7.64 -5.69
CA ARG A 22 -14.94 6.24 -5.86
C ARG A 22 -14.70 5.82 -7.31
N ILE A 23 -13.95 4.74 -7.49
CA ILE A 23 -13.64 4.18 -8.80
C ILE A 23 -14.15 2.75 -8.85
N VAL A 24 -14.91 2.43 -9.89
CA VAL A 24 -15.49 1.10 -10.11
C VAL A 24 -15.05 0.61 -11.48
N ALA A 25 -14.05 -0.28 -11.47
CA ALA A 25 -13.54 -0.94 -12.65
C ALA A 25 -14.29 -2.26 -12.89
N GLY A 26 -14.81 -2.46 -14.10
CA GLY A 26 -15.61 -3.66 -14.41
C GLY A 26 -15.56 -4.04 -15.88
N ASP A 27 -16.19 -5.15 -16.22
CA ASP A 27 -16.38 -5.57 -17.61
C ASP A 27 -17.44 -4.68 -18.26
N ARG A 28 -16.99 -3.58 -18.87
CA ARG A 28 -17.81 -2.55 -19.50
C ARG A 28 -17.05 -1.93 -20.66
N ALA A 29 -17.78 -1.46 -21.65
CA ALA A 29 -17.25 -0.79 -22.84
C ALA A 29 -17.46 0.74 -22.80
N GLU A 30 -17.74 1.28 -21.61
CA GLU A 30 -18.09 2.67 -21.40
C GLU A 30 -17.51 3.21 -20.10
N THR A 31 -17.23 4.51 -20.13
CA THR A 31 -16.75 5.27 -18.98
C THR A 31 -17.75 6.35 -18.64
N THR A 32 -18.18 6.39 -17.38
CA THR A 32 -19.06 7.42 -16.85
C THR A 32 -18.41 8.16 -15.71
N VAL A 33 -18.69 9.46 -15.63
CA VAL A 33 -18.20 10.32 -14.55
C VAL A 33 -19.38 11.02 -13.92
N GLU A 34 -19.49 10.91 -12.61
CA GLU A 34 -20.43 11.66 -11.79
C GLU A 34 -19.65 12.53 -10.83
N VAL A 35 -20.02 13.81 -10.78
CA VAL A 35 -19.40 14.81 -9.91
C VAL A 35 -20.52 15.53 -9.18
N GLU A 36 -20.57 15.35 -7.87
CA GLU A 36 -21.55 15.95 -6.99
C GLU A 36 -20.85 16.82 -5.94
N PRO A 37 -21.50 17.90 -5.46
CA PRO A 37 -21.04 18.59 -4.25
C PRO A 37 -21.08 17.61 -3.07
N ALA A 38 -20.11 17.70 -2.15
CA ALA A 38 -20.14 16.86 -0.94
C ALA A 38 -21.35 17.23 -0.05
N ASP A 39 -21.62 18.53 0.11
CA ASP A 39 -22.86 19.04 0.68
C ASP A 39 -23.62 19.91 -0.34
N PRO A 40 -24.79 19.48 -0.86
CA PRO A 40 -25.62 20.28 -1.76
C PRO A 40 -26.12 21.61 -1.15
N GLY A 41 -26.11 21.73 0.19
CA GLY A 41 -26.42 22.95 0.92
C GLY A 41 -25.25 23.94 1.03
N ASP A 42 -24.01 23.50 0.77
CA ASP A 42 -22.82 24.37 0.79
C ASP A 42 -22.59 24.99 -0.59
N THR A 43 -22.65 26.33 -0.65
CA THR A 43 -22.47 27.07 -1.90
C THR A 43 -21.07 26.92 -2.52
N GLU A 44 -20.03 26.65 -1.73
CA GLU A 44 -18.67 26.43 -2.24
C GLU A 44 -18.53 25.04 -2.86
N ASP A 45 -19.17 24.01 -2.28
CA ASP A 45 -19.22 22.66 -2.84
C ASP A 45 -19.97 22.66 -4.18
N VAL A 46 -21.14 23.31 -4.22
CA VAL A 46 -21.94 23.46 -5.46
C VAL A 46 -21.15 24.19 -6.54
N LYS A 47 -20.43 25.27 -6.18
CA LYS A 47 -19.55 25.98 -7.13
C LYS A 47 -18.38 25.11 -7.58
N ALA A 48 -17.82 24.28 -6.70
CA ALA A 48 -16.71 23.41 -7.02
C ALA A 48 -17.14 22.32 -8.02
N ALA A 49 -18.30 21.70 -7.78
CA ALA A 49 -18.87 20.69 -8.68
C ALA A 49 -19.13 21.29 -10.06
N ALA A 50 -19.76 22.47 -10.13
CA ALA A 50 -20.04 23.16 -11.39
C ALA A 50 -18.78 23.61 -12.15
N LYS A 51 -17.66 23.84 -11.46
CA LYS A 51 -16.37 24.22 -12.06
C LYS A 51 -15.46 23.03 -12.39
N THR A 52 -15.86 21.82 -12.03
CA THR A 52 -15.09 20.61 -12.30
C THR A 52 -15.10 20.32 -13.79
N ARG A 53 -13.93 20.08 -14.36
CA ARG A 53 -13.76 19.75 -15.77
C ARG A 53 -13.71 18.24 -15.94
N VAL A 54 -14.48 17.75 -16.89
CA VAL A 54 -14.47 16.34 -17.32
C VAL A 54 -14.19 16.34 -18.81
N GLU A 55 -13.04 15.85 -19.21
CA GLU A 55 -12.57 15.82 -20.59
C GLU A 55 -12.10 14.40 -20.93
N PHE A 56 -12.38 13.93 -22.14
CA PHE A 56 -11.92 12.64 -22.62
C PHE A 56 -11.45 12.76 -24.06
N THR A 57 -10.18 12.41 -24.30
CA THR A 57 -9.53 12.49 -25.61
C THR A 57 -8.51 11.38 -25.72
N ASP A 58 -8.47 10.66 -26.85
CA ASP A 58 -7.44 9.67 -27.17
C ASP A 58 -7.17 8.61 -26.07
N GLY A 59 -8.21 8.15 -25.38
CA GLY A 59 -8.08 7.15 -24.31
C GLY A 59 -7.62 7.73 -22.96
N GLU A 60 -7.53 9.05 -22.84
CA GLU A 60 -7.23 9.74 -21.59
C GLU A 60 -8.46 10.47 -21.04
N LEU A 61 -8.90 10.07 -19.85
CA LEU A 61 -9.91 10.78 -19.07
C LEU A 61 -9.21 11.75 -18.12
N LEU A 62 -9.63 13.02 -18.14
CA LEU A 62 -9.25 14.04 -17.17
C LEU A 62 -10.49 14.46 -16.37
N VAL A 63 -10.45 14.25 -15.06
CA VAL A 63 -11.40 14.84 -14.11
C VAL A 63 -10.65 15.77 -13.18
N LYS A 64 -10.91 17.07 -13.29
CA LYS A 64 -10.14 18.09 -12.61
C LYS A 64 -11.03 19.09 -11.88
N GLY A 65 -10.98 19.05 -10.55
CA GLY A 65 -11.63 20.03 -9.70
C GLY A 65 -10.88 21.36 -9.67
N PRO A 66 -11.52 22.44 -9.17
CA PRO A 66 -10.83 23.71 -8.98
C PRO A 66 -9.68 23.56 -7.96
N LYS A 67 -8.53 24.17 -8.26
CA LYS A 67 -7.41 24.26 -7.31
C LYS A 67 -7.60 25.43 -6.36
N TYR A 68 -7.31 25.20 -5.09
CA TYR A 68 -7.29 26.26 -4.11
C TYR A 68 -6.14 27.24 -4.39
N THR A 69 -6.47 28.48 -4.73
CA THR A 69 -5.51 29.59 -4.73
C THR A 69 -5.81 30.50 -3.54
N HIS A 70 -4.92 30.50 -2.55
CA HIS A 70 -4.97 31.27 -1.29
C HIS A 70 -5.17 32.80 -1.44
N LYS A 71 -5.31 33.36 -2.65
CA LYS A 71 -5.11 34.79 -2.88
C LYS A 71 -6.36 35.67 -2.78
N LEU A 72 -7.58 35.22 -3.05
CA LEU A 72 -8.77 36.08 -2.90
C LEU A 72 -10.06 35.25 -2.68
N TRP A 73 -10.45 35.08 -1.41
CA TRP A 73 -11.80 34.79 -0.93
C TRP A 73 -12.50 33.50 -1.42
N GLY A 74 -12.41 32.44 -0.63
CA GLY A 74 -13.30 31.27 -0.70
C GLY A 74 -12.78 30.11 0.16
N LYS A 75 -13.67 29.33 0.77
CA LYS A 75 -13.32 27.99 1.26
C LYS A 75 -13.24 27.07 0.02
N GLY A 76 -12.30 26.13 -0.03
CA GLY A 76 -12.30 25.15 -1.11
C GLY A 76 -13.51 24.24 -0.97
N GLY A 77 -14.31 24.09 -2.04
CA GLY A 77 -15.45 23.17 -2.02
C GLY A 77 -14.99 21.71 -2.09
N ALA A 78 -15.73 20.84 -1.41
CA ALA A 78 -15.56 19.40 -1.39
C ALA A 78 -16.47 18.71 -2.43
N LEU A 79 -16.00 17.58 -2.95
CA LEU A 79 -16.66 16.84 -4.02
C LEU A 79 -16.85 15.36 -3.65
N HIS A 80 -17.94 14.78 -4.12
CA HIS A 80 -18.06 13.34 -4.31
C HIS A 80 -17.93 13.03 -5.79
N VAL A 81 -16.96 12.20 -6.15
CA VAL A 81 -16.68 11.84 -7.53
C VAL A 81 -16.79 10.34 -7.69
N VAL A 82 -17.64 9.90 -8.61
CA VAL A 82 -17.74 8.49 -9.00
C VAL A 82 -17.26 8.35 -10.44
N VAL A 83 -16.29 7.47 -10.65
CA VAL A 83 -15.79 7.11 -11.97
C VAL A 83 -15.98 5.62 -12.19
N GLU A 84 -16.72 5.30 -13.23
CA GLU A 84 -17.05 3.95 -13.62
C GLU A 84 -16.37 3.71 -14.96
N LEU A 85 -15.47 2.72 -15.06
CA LEU A 85 -14.58 2.55 -16.21
C LEU A 85 -14.25 1.06 -16.52
N PRO A 86 -13.72 0.75 -17.71
CA PRO A 86 -13.32 -0.61 -18.08
C PRO A 86 -12.22 -1.17 -17.16
N ALA A 87 -12.32 -2.45 -16.81
CA ALA A 87 -11.29 -3.16 -16.06
C ALA A 87 -9.93 -3.09 -16.77
N GLY A 88 -8.86 -3.01 -16.00
CA GLY A 88 -7.49 -2.82 -16.50
C GLY A 88 -7.12 -1.37 -16.83
N SER A 89 -8.04 -0.41 -16.65
CA SER A 89 -7.72 1.01 -16.82
C SER A 89 -6.69 1.48 -15.79
N ARG A 90 -5.83 2.40 -16.20
CA ARG A 90 -4.76 2.97 -15.37
C ARG A 90 -5.25 4.20 -14.64
N LEU A 91 -4.74 4.43 -13.43
CA LEU A 91 -5.15 5.56 -12.60
C LEU A 91 -3.99 6.48 -12.25
N LYS A 92 -4.25 7.78 -12.30
CA LYS A 92 -3.40 8.82 -11.72
C LYS A 92 -4.28 9.75 -10.87
N GLY A 93 -4.33 9.49 -9.57
CA GLY A 93 -5.13 10.25 -8.62
C GLY A 93 -4.26 11.16 -7.76
N THR A 94 -4.66 12.42 -7.60
CA THR A 94 -4.10 13.33 -6.61
C THR A 94 -5.22 14.13 -5.97
N SER A 95 -5.27 14.09 -4.64
CA SER A 95 -6.11 14.97 -3.83
C SER A 95 -5.29 15.60 -2.71
N ALA A 96 -5.64 16.80 -2.25
CA ALA A 96 -5.06 17.31 -0.99
C ALA A 96 -5.77 16.68 0.21
N MET A 97 -7.09 16.56 0.14
CA MET A 97 -7.92 15.92 1.16
C MET A 97 -9.00 15.02 0.53
N GLY A 98 -9.33 13.93 1.21
CA GLY A 98 -10.37 12.99 0.81
C GLY A 98 -9.81 11.64 0.39
N ASP A 99 -10.72 10.67 0.36
CA ASP A 99 -10.42 9.26 0.20
C ASP A 99 -10.37 8.84 -1.28
N PHE A 100 -9.53 7.86 -1.60
CA PHE A 100 -9.63 7.09 -2.83
C PHE A 100 -10.13 5.68 -2.52
N ARG A 101 -11.28 5.29 -3.08
CA ARG A 101 -11.80 3.92 -3.00
C ARG A 101 -11.89 3.32 -4.39
N VAL A 102 -11.11 2.28 -4.65
CA VAL A 102 -11.04 1.63 -5.96
C VAL A 102 -11.49 0.18 -5.85
N SER A 103 -12.53 -0.15 -6.59
CA SER A 103 -13.11 -1.49 -6.65
C SER A 103 -12.97 -2.09 -8.04
N GLY A 104 -12.79 -3.40 -8.10
CA GLY A 104 -12.49 -4.12 -9.34
C GLY A 104 -11.02 -4.09 -9.73
N ARG A 105 -10.71 -4.65 -10.90
CA ARG A 105 -9.34 -4.77 -11.42
C ARG A 105 -8.94 -3.53 -12.20
N ILE A 106 -7.92 -2.83 -11.74
CA ILE A 106 -7.29 -1.71 -12.44
C ILE A 106 -5.89 -2.10 -12.92
N GLY A 107 -5.38 -1.37 -13.91
CA GLY A 107 -4.00 -1.48 -14.35
C GLY A 107 -3.05 -0.73 -13.41
N ASP A 108 -1.89 -0.34 -13.94
CA ASP A 108 -0.91 0.44 -13.18
C ASP A 108 -1.50 1.73 -12.64
N SER A 109 -1.24 2.01 -11.36
CA SER A 109 -1.93 3.07 -10.63
C SER A 109 -0.98 3.89 -9.77
N ARG A 110 -1.19 5.20 -9.76
CA ARG A 110 -0.53 6.16 -8.87
C ARG A 110 -1.56 6.98 -8.13
N LEU A 111 -1.64 6.84 -6.82
CA LEU A 111 -2.61 7.51 -5.97
C LEU A 111 -1.90 8.30 -4.87
N LYS A 112 -2.27 9.57 -4.72
CA LYS A 112 -1.72 10.43 -3.69
C LYS A 112 -2.81 11.24 -3.02
N THR A 113 -2.85 11.18 -1.69
CA THR A 113 -3.62 12.13 -0.88
C THR A 113 -2.71 12.74 0.18
N SER A 114 -3.06 13.88 0.79
CA SER A 114 -2.33 14.35 1.97
C SER A 114 -3.07 13.98 3.24
N MET A 115 -4.40 14.04 3.22
CA MET A 115 -5.27 13.63 4.31
C MET A 115 -6.41 12.81 3.74
N GLY A 116 -6.46 11.53 4.07
CA GLY A 116 -7.46 10.60 3.55
C GLY A 116 -6.88 9.20 3.37
N ASN A 117 -7.79 8.24 3.27
CA ASN A 117 -7.48 6.84 3.10
C ASN A 117 -7.38 6.49 1.62
N ILE A 118 -6.56 5.48 1.32
CA ILE A 118 -6.47 4.87 0.00
C ILE A 118 -6.84 3.40 0.15
N ASP A 119 -7.94 2.99 -0.45
CA ASP A 119 -8.44 1.62 -0.47
C ASP A 119 -8.49 1.14 -1.92
N VAL A 120 -7.72 0.10 -2.24
CA VAL A 120 -7.61 -0.47 -3.58
C VAL A 120 -7.87 -1.97 -3.52
N GLY A 121 -8.81 -2.45 -4.31
CA GLY A 121 -9.04 -3.88 -4.53
C GLY A 121 -7.86 -4.54 -5.26
N GLU A 122 -7.92 -4.66 -6.58
CA GLU A 122 -6.89 -5.35 -7.36
C GLU A 122 -6.26 -4.42 -8.39
N THR A 123 -4.93 -4.36 -8.41
CA THR A 123 -4.15 -3.46 -9.26
C THR A 123 -2.92 -4.17 -9.84
N GLY A 124 -2.41 -3.64 -10.96
CA GLY A 124 -1.08 -3.97 -11.47
C GLY A 124 0.03 -3.40 -10.58
N ARG A 125 0.96 -2.65 -11.16
CA ARG A 125 1.91 -1.86 -10.36
C ARG A 125 1.17 -0.76 -9.59
N ILE A 126 1.51 -0.52 -8.32
CA ILE A 126 0.94 0.57 -7.54
C ILE A 126 2.00 1.46 -6.88
N GLU A 127 1.79 2.78 -6.97
CA GLU A 127 2.47 3.79 -6.15
C GLU A 127 1.39 4.55 -5.36
N ALA A 128 1.27 4.29 -4.06
CA ALA A 128 0.25 4.90 -3.19
C ALA A 128 0.91 5.67 -2.04
N SER A 129 0.49 6.92 -1.81
CA SER A 129 0.99 7.68 -0.66
C SER A 129 -0.05 8.59 -0.01
N THR A 130 -0.04 8.62 1.32
CA THR A 130 -0.79 9.57 2.15
C THR A 130 0.09 10.17 3.25
N ALA A 131 -0.18 11.40 3.70
CA ALA A 131 0.54 11.94 4.87
C ALA A 131 -0.19 11.58 6.17
N MET A 132 -1.53 11.54 6.13
CA MET A 132 -2.39 11.13 7.23
C MET A 132 -3.55 10.30 6.68
N GLY A 133 -3.59 9.02 7.04
CA GLY A 133 -4.61 8.08 6.61
C GLY A 133 -4.03 6.69 6.41
N ASP A 134 -4.93 5.74 6.28
CA ASP A 134 -4.60 4.33 6.08
C ASP A 134 -4.46 4.04 4.59
N VAL A 135 -3.59 3.09 4.25
CA VAL A 135 -3.49 2.54 2.90
C VAL A 135 -3.79 1.05 2.94
N THR A 136 -4.86 0.64 2.27
CA THR A 136 -5.26 -0.76 2.11
C THR A 136 -5.17 -1.15 0.64
N VAL A 137 -4.49 -2.26 0.36
CA VAL A 137 -4.43 -2.88 -0.97
C VAL A 137 -4.76 -4.36 -0.84
N ASP A 138 -5.81 -4.83 -1.50
CA ASP A 138 -6.18 -6.24 -1.44
C ASP A 138 -5.22 -7.10 -2.26
N ARG A 139 -4.94 -6.72 -3.52
CA ARG A 139 -3.99 -7.44 -4.37
C ARG A 139 -3.21 -6.52 -5.30
N ALA A 140 -1.89 -6.61 -5.26
CA ALA A 140 -1.01 -6.02 -6.27
C ALA A 140 -0.35 -7.14 -7.10
N THR A 141 -0.60 -7.20 -8.41
CA THR A 141 -0.03 -8.22 -9.30
C THR A 141 1.33 -7.84 -9.87
N GLY A 142 2.03 -6.91 -9.21
CA GLY A 142 3.29 -6.34 -9.64
C GLY A 142 3.94 -5.57 -8.50
N HIS A 143 4.87 -4.67 -8.85
CA HIS A 143 5.59 -3.90 -7.84
C HIS A 143 4.66 -2.96 -7.04
N ALA A 144 4.79 -2.96 -5.72
CA ALA A 144 4.05 -2.06 -4.83
C ALA A 144 4.99 -1.10 -4.08
N GLU A 145 4.82 0.19 -4.29
CA GLU A 145 5.46 1.24 -3.50
C GLU A 145 4.38 1.98 -2.70
N VAL A 146 4.38 1.81 -1.36
CA VAL A 146 3.34 2.36 -0.49
C VAL A 146 3.95 3.16 0.66
N GLY A 147 3.40 4.35 0.91
CA GLY A 147 3.89 5.26 1.95
C GLY A 147 2.77 5.90 2.78
N THR A 148 2.90 5.89 4.11
CA THR A 148 2.07 6.74 4.99
C THR A 148 2.92 7.47 6.04
N GLY A 149 2.54 8.71 6.35
CA GLY A 149 3.14 9.48 7.45
C GLY A 149 2.48 9.20 8.80
N SER A 150 1.22 8.80 8.81
CA SER A 150 0.48 8.44 10.01
C SER A 150 -0.77 7.66 9.59
N GLY A 151 -0.88 6.43 10.08
CA GLY A 151 -1.93 5.49 9.71
C GLY A 151 -1.35 4.11 9.46
N ASP A 152 -2.23 3.14 9.25
CA ASP A 152 -1.83 1.76 9.01
C ASP A 152 -1.63 1.49 7.51
N VAL A 153 -0.71 0.58 7.21
CA VAL A 153 -0.53 0.03 5.87
C VAL A 153 -0.94 -1.44 5.90
N ARG A 154 -1.92 -1.83 5.10
CA ARG A 154 -2.39 -3.22 5.00
C ARG A 154 -2.38 -3.66 3.55
N ILE A 155 -1.56 -4.66 3.23
CA ILE A 155 -1.55 -5.26 1.89
C ILE A 155 -1.77 -6.76 2.03
N ARG A 156 -2.86 -7.30 1.46
CA ARG A 156 -3.15 -8.74 1.62
C ARG A 156 -2.23 -9.59 0.75
N GLU A 157 -2.06 -9.26 -0.53
CA GLU A 157 -1.25 -10.06 -1.46
C GLU A 157 -0.44 -9.20 -2.43
N ILE A 158 0.83 -9.54 -2.60
CA ILE A 158 1.78 -8.90 -3.51
C ILE A 158 2.43 -9.98 -4.36
N ASP A 159 2.01 -10.06 -5.62
CA ASP A 159 2.67 -10.90 -6.62
C ASP A 159 3.80 -10.12 -7.32
N GLY A 160 4.88 -9.89 -6.58
CA GLY A 160 6.00 -9.07 -7.01
C GLY A 160 6.83 -8.55 -5.84
N THR A 161 7.61 -7.50 -6.09
CA THR A 161 8.42 -6.85 -5.06
C THR A 161 7.68 -5.68 -4.41
N ALA A 162 8.05 -5.34 -3.16
CA ALA A 162 7.41 -4.25 -2.45
C ALA A 162 8.38 -3.36 -1.66
N VAL A 163 8.09 -2.06 -1.63
CA VAL A 163 8.76 -1.07 -0.79
C VAL A 163 7.71 -0.32 0.02
N LEU A 164 7.67 -0.57 1.33
CA LEU A 164 6.70 0.00 2.25
C LEU A 164 7.39 0.96 3.21
N LYS A 165 6.83 2.16 3.36
CA LYS A 165 7.33 3.18 4.27
C LYS A 165 6.21 3.67 5.17
N ASN A 166 6.33 3.46 6.47
CA ASN A 166 5.41 4.00 7.44
C ASN A 166 6.17 4.86 8.46
N SER A 167 5.65 6.00 8.86
CA SER A 167 6.24 6.73 10.00
C SER A 167 5.56 6.36 11.31
N ASN A 168 4.24 6.21 11.33
CA ASN A 168 3.49 5.88 12.55
C ASN A 168 2.29 5.00 12.20
N GLY A 169 2.26 3.79 12.76
CA GLY A 169 1.17 2.83 12.56
C GLY A 169 1.67 1.45 12.19
N GLU A 170 0.77 0.48 12.21
CA GLU A 170 1.08 -0.91 11.87
C GLU A 170 1.35 -1.03 10.36
N THR A 171 2.29 -1.89 9.99
CA THR A 171 2.46 -2.34 8.60
C THR A 171 2.23 -3.84 8.53
N ARG A 172 1.15 -4.25 7.86
CA ARG A 172 0.79 -5.65 7.67
C ARG A 172 0.86 -6.04 6.19
N VAL A 173 1.58 -7.11 5.91
CA VAL A 173 1.62 -7.80 4.61
C VAL A 173 1.15 -9.23 4.80
N GLY A 174 0.14 -9.67 4.06
CA GLY A 174 -0.30 -11.06 4.10
C GLY A 174 0.71 -11.96 3.40
N GLU A 175 0.79 -11.87 2.07
CA GLU A 175 1.70 -12.68 1.27
C GLU A 175 2.48 -11.84 0.26
N VAL A 176 3.77 -12.12 0.12
CA VAL A 176 4.64 -11.48 -0.87
C VAL A 176 5.50 -12.52 -1.60
N THR A 177 5.43 -12.53 -2.93
CA THR A 177 6.14 -13.52 -3.78
C THR A 177 7.55 -13.08 -4.17
N GLY A 178 7.84 -11.79 -4.13
CA GLY A 178 9.17 -11.21 -4.38
C GLY A 178 9.74 -10.48 -3.16
N ASP A 179 10.85 -9.77 -3.37
CA ASP A 179 11.58 -9.12 -2.28
C ASP A 179 10.76 -8.00 -1.63
N LEU A 180 10.74 -8.01 -0.30
CA LEU A 180 10.02 -7.04 0.52
C LEU A 180 10.99 -6.15 1.29
N ARG A 181 10.84 -4.83 1.14
CA ARG A 181 11.54 -3.84 1.96
C ARG A 181 10.53 -3.03 2.76
N VAL A 182 10.65 -3.04 4.08
CA VAL A 182 9.78 -2.27 4.99
C VAL A 182 10.63 -1.37 5.88
N SER A 183 10.26 -0.09 5.95
CA SER A 183 10.86 0.86 6.87
C SER A 183 9.75 1.56 7.65
N THR A 184 9.70 1.29 8.95
CA THR A 184 8.78 1.95 9.88
C THR A 184 9.57 2.84 10.85
N ALA A 185 9.04 3.98 11.29
CA ALA A 185 9.64 4.70 12.41
C ALA A 185 9.05 4.21 13.74
N ASN A 186 7.73 4.27 13.92
CA ASN A 186 7.04 3.75 15.09
C ASN A 186 5.87 2.87 14.67
N GLY A 187 5.91 1.59 15.03
CA GLY A 187 4.86 0.63 14.74
C GLY A 187 5.40 -0.74 14.36
N ASP A 188 4.51 -1.71 14.47
CA ASP A 188 4.83 -3.12 14.25
C ASP A 188 4.85 -3.43 12.76
N ILE A 189 5.71 -4.39 12.40
CA ILE A 189 5.80 -4.93 11.05
C ILE A 189 5.39 -6.40 11.12
N LEU A 190 4.27 -6.73 10.48
CA LEU A 190 3.74 -8.09 10.41
C LEU A 190 3.74 -8.56 8.96
N VAL A 191 4.44 -9.64 8.69
CA VAL A 191 4.43 -10.32 7.38
C VAL A 191 3.98 -11.74 7.62
N ASP A 192 2.83 -12.16 7.08
CA ASP A 192 2.32 -13.51 7.33
C ASP A 192 3.17 -14.56 6.56
N VAL A 193 3.38 -14.35 5.25
CA VAL A 193 4.20 -15.23 4.39
C VAL A 193 5.10 -14.43 3.45
N ALA A 194 6.41 -14.68 3.53
CA ALA A 194 7.41 -14.19 2.59
C ALA A 194 8.05 -15.34 1.81
N HIS A 195 7.91 -15.34 0.48
CA HIS A 195 8.54 -16.36 -0.36
C HIS A 195 10.01 -16.10 -0.63
N THR A 196 10.45 -14.84 -0.62
CA THR A 196 11.86 -14.47 -0.85
C THR A 196 12.34 -13.50 0.23
N GLY A 197 13.40 -12.74 -0.06
CA GLY A 197 14.10 -11.92 0.92
C GLY A 197 13.25 -10.79 1.52
N VAL A 198 13.54 -10.49 2.78
CA VAL A 198 12.88 -9.43 3.56
C VAL A 198 13.93 -8.53 4.19
N ASP A 199 13.86 -7.22 3.96
CA ASP A 199 14.62 -6.19 4.68
C ASP A 199 13.62 -5.31 5.43
N ALA A 200 13.42 -5.58 6.72
CA ALA A 200 12.43 -4.90 7.57
C ALA A 200 13.10 -4.19 8.74
N LYS A 201 12.79 -2.91 8.91
CA LYS A 201 13.37 -2.06 9.95
C LYS A 201 12.32 -1.22 10.64
N THR A 202 12.36 -1.16 11.97
CA THR A 202 11.56 -0.22 12.75
C THR A 202 12.41 0.45 13.84
N ALA A 203 12.14 1.71 14.21
CA ALA A 203 12.85 2.31 15.34
C ALA A 203 12.24 1.84 16.67
N ALA A 204 10.91 1.74 16.73
CA ALA A 204 10.19 1.20 17.87
C ALA A 204 8.96 0.41 17.38
N GLY A 205 8.89 -0.86 17.76
CA GLY A 205 7.86 -1.81 17.36
C GLY A 205 8.41 -3.21 17.18
N ASP A 206 7.50 -4.17 17.18
CA ASP A 206 7.82 -5.57 16.99
C ASP A 206 7.92 -5.89 15.50
N ILE A 207 8.76 -6.86 15.15
CA ILE A 207 8.87 -7.38 13.78
C ILE A 207 8.52 -8.86 13.81
N ARG A 208 7.41 -9.23 13.17
CA ARG A 208 6.93 -10.60 13.07
C ARG A 208 6.89 -11.05 11.62
N ILE A 209 7.70 -12.04 11.28
CA ILE A 209 7.61 -12.79 10.02
C ILE A 209 7.03 -14.17 10.33
N GLY A 210 5.78 -14.40 9.95
CA GLY A 210 5.03 -15.64 10.22
C GLY A 210 5.70 -16.87 9.62
N GLN A 211 6.09 -16.77 8.34
CA GLN A 211 6.86 -17.77 7.62
C GLN A 211 7.76 -17.12 6.55
N VAL A 212 9.03 -17.53 6.47
CA VAL A 212 9.91 -17.29 5.32
C VAL A 212 10.37 -18.59 4.67
N VAL A 213 10.44 -18.59 3.34
CA VAL A 213 10.77 -19.77 2.52
C VAL A 213 12.25 -19.86 2.18
N ARG A 214 12.83 -18.82 1.58
CA ARG A 214 14.21 -18.79 1.07
C ARG A 214 14.79 -17.37 1.07
N ASP A 215 16.06 -17.26 0.69
CA ASP A 215 16.84 -16.02 0.56
C ASP A 215 17.15 -15.33 1.91
N ALA A 216 17.58 -14.07 1.85
CA ALA A 216 18.08 -13.32 3.00
C ALA A 216 16.97 -12.52 3.71
N VAL A 217 16.92 -12.65 5.03
CA VAL A 217 16.02 -11.95 5.93
C VAL A 217 16.85 -11.09 6.87
N VAL A 218 16.73 -9.77 6.73
CA VAL A 218 17.43 -8.78 7.54
C VAL A 218 16.39 -7.99 8.34
N LEU A 219 16.41 -8.14 9.66
CA LEU A 219 15.44 -7.53 10.58
C LEU A 219 16.16 -6.68 11.62
N GLU A 220 15.70 -5.45 11.80
CA GLU A 220 16.32 -4.50 12.73
C GLU A 220 15.27 -3.70 13.50
N THR A 221 15.30 -3.78 14.84
CA THR A 221 14.52 -2.90 15.71
C THR A 221 15.39 -2.30 16.82
N ALA A 222 15.16 -1.03 17.20
CA ALA A 222 15.84 -0.49 18.37
C ALA A 222 15.13 -0.93 19.66
N VAL A 223 13.80 -0.95 19.65
CA VAL A 223 12.97 -1.41 20.77
C VAL A 223 11.82 -2.26 20.22
N GLY A 224 11.81 -3.54 20.57
CA GLY A 224 10.78 -4.49 20.16
C GLY A 224 11.31 -5.91 20.05
N GLU A 225 10.39 -6.86 20.04
CA GLU A 225 10.63 -8.27 19.79
C GLU A 225 10.79 -8.53 18.29
N ILE A 226 11.64 -9.48 17.93
CA ILE A 226 11.72 -10.02 16.57
C ILE A 226 11.31 -11.49 16.60
N GLU A 227 10.25 -11.86 15.89
CA GLU A 227 9.83 -13.24 15.68
C GLU A 227 9.97 -13.64 14.20
N VAL A 228 10.62 -14.78 13.93
CA VAL A 228 10.75 -15.34 12.59
C VAL A 228 10.38 -16.82 12.57
N GLY A 229 9.38 -17.17 11.76
CA GLY A 229 9.07 -18.54 11.39
C GLY A 229 9.83 -18.97 10.14
N ILE A 230 10.57 -20.06 10.20
CA ILE A 230 11.22 -20.69 9.04
C ILE A 230 10.34 -21.82 8.53
N ARG A 231 10.06 -21.83 7.21
CA ARG A 231 9.30 -22.90 6.57
C ARG A 231 9.90 -24.28 6.87
N GLU A 232 9.03 -25.28 7.02
CA GLU A 232 9.46 -26.69 7.05
C GLU A 232 10.23 -27.06 5.77
N GLY A 233 11.32 -27.81 5.94
CA GLY A 233 12.18 -28.22 4.83
C GLY A 233 13.24 -27.19 4.41
N SER A 234 13.21 -25.94 4.92
CA SER A 234 14.28 -24.97 4.66
C SER A 234 15.39 -25.07 5.71
N ALA A 235 16.65 -24.99 5.28
CA ALA A 235 17.79 -24.83 6.17
C ALA A 235 18.03 -23.35 6.49
N ALA A 236 18.28 -23.01 7.76
CA ALA A 236 18.45 -21.64 8.20
C ALA A 236 19.87 -21.38 8.72
N TRP A 237 20.53 -20.36 8.19
CA TRP A 237 21.74 -19.78 8.77
C TRP A 237 21.34 -18.56 9.61
N LEU A 238 21.73 -18.54 10.89
CA LEU A 238 21.26 -17.54 11.84
C LEU A 238 22.39 -16.65 12.37
N VAL A 239 22.20 -15.34 12.27
CA VAL A 239 23.02 -14.31 12.92
C VAL A 239 22.09 -13.44 13.75
N LEU A 240 22.04 -13.70 15.05
CA LEU A 240 21.07 -13.10 15.98
C LEU A 240 21.82 -12.28 17.03
N ASN A 241 21.42 -11.03 17.22
CA ASN A 241 22.06 -10.14 18.18
C ASN A 241 21.02 -9.28 18.91
N THR A 242 20.89 -9.46 20.22
CA THR A 242 20.17 -8.53 21.09
C THR A 242 21.13 -7.96 22.13
N VAL A 243 21.04 -6.65 22.43
CA VAL A 243 21.86 -6.02 23.48
C VAL A 243 21.22 -6.27 24.84
N THR A 244 19.92 -6.01 24.96
CA THR A 244 19.12 -6.28 26.16
C THR A 244 17.91 -7.13 25.76
N GLY A 245 17.96 -8.42 26.06
CA GLY A 245 16.93 -9.40 25.74
C GLY A 245 17.50 -10.81 25.67
N THR A 246 16.68 -11.77 25.28
CA THR A 246 17.06 -13.17 25.13
C THR A 246 16.85 -13.62 23.70
N VAL A 247 17.71 -14.54 23.24
CA VAL A 247 17.52 -15.23 21.97
C VAL A 247 16.95 -16.62 22.24
N HIS A 248 15.76 -16.90 21.70
CA HIS A 248 15.11 -18.19 21.75
C HIS A 248 15.12 -18.82 20.36
N ASN A 249 15.86 -19.91 20.20
CA ASN A 249 15.92 -20.67 18.96
C ASN A 249 15.39 -22.09 19.20
N THR A 250 14.32 -22.45 18.50
CA THR A 250 13.71 -23.79 18.57
C THR A 250 14.01 -24.66 17.35
N LEU A 251 14.85 -24.19 16.41
CA LEU A 251 15.27 -24.99 15.26
C LEU A 251 16.22 -26.11 15.68
N THR A 252 16.08 -27.28 15.06
CA THR A 252 17.04 -28.37 15.19
C THR A 252 18.38 -27.97 14.55
N ALA A 253 19.47 -28.06 15.30
CA ALA A 253 20.81 -27.80 14.79
C ALA A 253 21.20 -28.83 13.72
N ALA A 254 21.85 -28.37 12.65
CA ALA A 254 22.40 -29.20 11.59
C ALA A 254 23.76 -28.63 11.14
N ASP A 255 24.69 -29.49 10.74
CA ASP A 255 26.04 -29.10 10.31
C ASP A 255 26.08 -28.37 8.95
N GLY A 256 24.94 -28.35 8.24
CA GLY A 256 24.78 -27.68 6.95
C GLY A 256 23.37 -27.90 6.40
N PRO A 257 23.06 -27.36 5.22
CA PRO A 257 21.73 -27.48 4.62
C PRO A 257 21.33 -28.94 4.29
N GLY A 258 22.28 -29.86 4.16
CA GLY A 258 21.96 -31.25 3.83
C GLY A 258 21.31 -31.35 2.45
N GLY A 259 20.21 -32.10 2.34
CA GLY A 259 19.41 -32.26 1.13
C GLY A 259 18.18 -31.35 1.05
N THR A 260 18.16 -30.23 1.78
CA THR A 260 17.06 -29.26 1.70
C THR A 260 17.12 -28.51 0.38
N ASP A 261 15.98 -28.39 -0.30
CA ASP A 261 15.89 -27.65 -1.57
C ASP A 261 16.07 -26.13 -1.38
N GLU A 262 15.81 -25.61 -0.18
CA GLU A 262 15.78 -24.17 0.10
C GLU A 262 16.62 -23.77 1.32
N THR A 263 17.25 -22.60 1.23
CA THR A 263 18.07 -22.01 2.30
C THR A 263 17.63 -20.60 2.63
N VAL A 264 17.60 -20.27 3.92
CA VAL A 264 17.29 -18.93 4.44
C VAL A 264 18.47 -18.42 5.26
N GLU A 265 18.89 -17.18 5.03
CA GLU A 265 19.85 -16.48 5.89
C GLU A 265 19.11 -15.45 6.75
N VAL A 266 19.05 -15.64 8.06
CA VAL A 266 18.41 -14.70 8.98
C VAL A 266 19.45 -13.88 9.71
N ARG A 267 19.41 -12.57 9.55
CA ARG A 267 20.17 -11.58 10.31
C ARG A 267 19.18 -10.73 11.10
N ALA A 268 19.04 -10.98 12.39
CA ALA A 268 18.13 -10.25 13.28
C ALA A 268 18.90 -9.47 14.34
N ARG A 269 18.59 -8.18 14.48
CA ARG A 269 19.21 -7.29 15.47
C ARG A 269 18.16 -6.52 16.24
N SER A 270 18.18 -6.65 17.57
CA SER A 270 17.41 -5.80 18.48
C SER A 270 18.35 -5.07 19.45
N THR A 271 18.07 -3.82 19.80
CA THR A 271 18.81 -3.19 20.92
C THR A 271 18.14 -3.54 22.25
N THR A 272 16.81 -3.47 22.32
CA THR A 272 16.02 -3.90 23.47
C THR A 272 14.85 -4.75 23.00
N GLY A 273 14.83 -6.02 23.38
CA GLY A 273 13.78 -6.96 23.06
C GLY A 273 14.33 -8.35 22.75
N ASP A 274 13.43 -9.33 22.77
CA ASP A 274 13.76 -10.72 22.53
C ASP A 274 13.82 -11.02 21.03
N ILE A 275 14.53 -12.10 20.69
CA ILE A 275 14.57 -12.63 19.32
C ILE A 275 14.13 -14.09 19.37
N VAL A 276 13.02 -14.41 18.71
CA VAL A 276 12.43 -15.74 18.66
C VAL A 276 12.53 -16.30 17.25
N ILE A 277 13.20 -17.44 17.11
CA ILE A 277 13.26 -18.21 15.87
C ILE A 277 12.54 -19.55 16.08
N ARG A 278 11.57 -19.83 15.20
CA ARG A 278 10.78 -21.07 15.24
C ARG A 278 10.56 -21.66 13.87
N ARG A 279 10.03 -22.90 13.85
CA ARG A 279 9.41 -23.45 12.65
C ARG A 279 8.02 -22.82 12.47
N ALA A 280 7.66 -22.58 11.21
CA ALA A 280 6.35 -22.11 10.81
C ALA A 280 5.37 -23.29 10.67
#